data_AF-A0A7W6WMQ3-F1
#
_entry.id   AF-A0A7W6WMQ3-F1
#
_cell.length_a   1.000
_cell.length_b   1.000
_cell.length_c   1.000
_cell.angle_alpha   90.00
_cell.angle_beta   90.00
_cell.angle_gamma   90.00
#
_symmetry.space_group_name_H-M   'P 1'
#
loop_
_entity.id
_entity.type
_entity.pdbx_description
1 polymer ?
#
loop_
_entity_poly.entity_id
_entity_poly.type
_entity_poly.pdbx_seq_one_letter_code
_entity_poly.pdbx_strand_id
1 'polypeptide(L)'
;MTPAHVAGDAVLAGLCSAVYERDRPTREAAIRALGCEVRQWIAWGGSEAVIALDADRARIVVALRGTEVSHWQWRDVAANLGIPSPWAGPGRAHTGYSRQLDRILDRVALSIRRTGHPVAVTGHSMGGALATLLAARLWWRQSACLGLYGVAEVVTFGAPKALDAEAAAAIGCPVRRYVVDGDPAPLWPPLPGLCHPGPAIRLPAPRMSLSRGWRVLSIVGERRA
;
A
#
# COMPACT_ATOMS: atom_id res chain seq x y z
N MET A 1 6.96 8.71 -17.05
CA MET A 1 6.14 7.55 -16.66
C MET A 1 5.41 7.06 -17.89
N THR A 2 5.44 5.77 -18.21
CA THR A 2 4.82 5.24 -19.44
C THR A 2 3.29 5.15 -19.28
N PRO A 3 2.50 5.21 -20.37
CA PRO A 3 1.04 5.03 -20.30
C PRO A 3 0.61 3.70 -19.66
N ALA A 4 1.38 2.63 -19.86
CA ALA A 4 1.12 1.32 -19.26
C ALA A 4 1.24 1.33 -17.73
N HIS A 5 2.23 2.04 -17.16
CA HIS A 5 2.35 2.21 -15.71
C HIS A 5 1.17 3.03 -15.15
N VAL A 6 0.73 4.08 -15.83
CA VAL A 6 -0.42 4.89 -15.42
C VAL A 6 -1.69 4.03 -15.33
N ALA A 7 -1.96 3.22 -16.36
CA ALA A 7 -3.13 2.34 -16.37
C ALA A 7 -3.06 1.24 -15.29
N GLY A 8 -1.88 0.65 -15.07
CA GLY A 8 -1.67 -0.34 -14.01
C GLY A 8 -1.83 0.25 -12.61
N ASP A 9 -1.40 1.49 -12.40
CA ASP A 9 -1.53 2.18 -11.13
C ASP A 9 -2.96 2.61 -10.83
N ALA A 10 -3.76 2.92 -11.87
CA ALA A 10 -5.20 3.18 -11.72
C ALA A 10 -5.97 1.97 -11.18
N VAL A 11 -5.60 0.75 -11.59
CA VAL A 11 -6.17 -0.49 -11.05
C VAL A 11 -5.82 -0.63 -9.57
N LEU A 12 -4.54 -0.43 -9.20
CA LEU A 12 -4.09 -0.51 -7.80
C LEU A 12 -4.77 0.53 -6.91
N ALA A 13 -4.95 1.74 -7.43
CA ALA A 13 -5.74 2.80 -6.83
C ALA A 13 -7.20 2.40 -6.57
N GLY A 14 -7.85 1.80 -7.58
CA GLY A 14 -9.22 1.29 -7.46
C GLY A 14 -9.33 0.19 -6.40
N LEU A 15 -8.35 -0.73 -6.35
CA LEU A 15 -8.28 -1.77 -5.32
C LEU A 15 -8.14 -1.16 -3.92
N CYS A 16 -7.28 -0.14 -3.77
CA CYS A 16 -7.14 0.59 -2.52
C CYS A 16 -8.44 1.27 -2.07
N SER A 17 -9.30 1.70 -2.99
CA SER A 17 -10.63 2.21 -2.65
C SER A 17 -11.57 1.08 -2.26
N ALA A 18 -11.58 -0.02 -3.01
CA ALA A 18 -12.50 -1.14 -2.80
C ALA A 18 -12.30 -1.82 -1.44
N VAL A 19 -11.08 -1.91 -0.93
CA VAL A 19 -10.82 -2.56 0.38
C VAL A 19 -11.43 -1.84 1.58
N TYR A 20 -11.85 -0.57 1.43
CA TYR A 20 -12.57 0.17 2.47
C TYR A 20 -14.09 -0.02 2.42
N GLU A 21 -14.63 -0.50 1.30
CA GLU A 21 -16.04 -0.86 1.25
C GLU A 21 -16.31 -2.04 2.20
N ARG A 22 -17.32 -1.86 3.05
CA ARG A 22 -17.67 -2.81 4.12
C ARG A 22 -18.61 -3.88 3.62
N ASP A 23 -19.47 -3.55 2.65
CA ASP A 23 -20.33 -4.54 2.01
C ASP A 23 -19.51 -5.46 1.10
N ARG A 24 -19.47 -6.74 1.46
CA ARG A 24 -18.63 -7.73 0.77
C ARG A 24 -19.05 -7.95 -0.69
N PRO A 25 -20.34 -8.11 -1.03
CA PRO A 25 -20.76 -8.18 -2.42
C PRO A 25 -20.34 -6.94 -3.24
N THR A 26 -20.54 -5.74 -2.69
CA THR A 26 -20.20 -4.48 -3.36
C THR A 26 -18.70 -4.35 -3.61
N ARG A 27 -17.86 -4.63 -2.61
CA ARG A 27 -16.40 -4.53 -2.78
C ARG A 27 -15.85 -5.59 -3.73
N GLU A 28 -16.37 -6.82 -3.70
CA GLU A 28 -15.95 -7.87 -4.64
C GLU A 28 -16.40 -7.56 -6.08
N ALA A 29 -17.59 -6.96 -6.24
CA ALA A 29 -18.04 -6.45 -7.55
C ALA A 29 -17.15 -5.32 -8.05
N ALA A 30 -16.75 -4.38 -7.19
CA ALA A 30 -15.82 -3.31 -7.53
C ALA A 30 -14.43 -3.85 -7.94
N ILE A 31 -13.90 -4.84 -7.21
CA ILE A 31 -12.63 -5.50 -7.55
C ILE A 31 -12.74 -6.21 -8.91
N ARG A 32 -13.84 -6.90 -9.18
CA ARG A 32 -14.09 -7.55 -10.48
C ARG A 32 -14.18 -6.55 -11.63
N ALA A 33 -14.82 -5.40 -11.39
CA ALA A 33 -14.91 -4.33 -12.39
C ALA A 33 -13.56 -3.72 -12.76
N LEU A 34 -12.54 -3.89 -11.91
CA LEU A 34 -11.15 -3.49 -12.18
C LEU A 34 -10.35 -4.57 -12.95
N GLY A 35 -10.99 -5.66 -13.39
CA GLY A 35 -10.33 -6.79 -14.04
C GLY A 35 -9.57 -7.70 -13.07
N CYS A 36 -9.86 -7.60 -11.76
CA CYS A 36 -9.18 -8.36 -10.73
C CYS A 36 -10.08 -9.45 -10.14
N GLU A 37 -9.50 -10.62 -9.86
CA GLU A 37 -10.16 -11.74 -9.18
C GLU A 37 -9.66 -11.85 -7.74
N VAL A 38 -10.57 -11.79 -6.76
CA VAL A 38 -10.19 -11.99 -5.35
C VAL A 38 -9.81 -13.45 -5.11
N ARG A 39 -8.57 -13.67 -4.68
CA ARG A 39 -8.06 -15.00 -4.28
C ARG A 39 -8.23 -15.26 -2.79
N GLN A 40 -7.99 -14.24 -1.96
CA GLN A 40 -8.08 -14.39 -0.52
C GLN A 40 -8.31 -13.07 0.20
N TRP A 41 -9.18 -13.09 1.21
CA TRP A 41 -9.26 -12.05 2.23
C TRP A 41 -8.48 -12.47 3.47
N ILE A 42 -7.67 -11.57 4.01
CA ILE A 42 -6.90 -11.77 5.24
C ILE A 42 -7.29 -10.69 6.21
N ALA A 43 -7.85 -11.07 7.36
CA ALA A 43 -8.20 -10.16 8.44
C ALA A 43 -7.76 -10.75 9.79
N TRP A 44 -6.97 -10.00 10.56
CA TRP A 44 -6.60 -10.38 11.92
C TRP A 44 -6.22 -9.16 12.76
N GLY A 45 -6.78 -9.06 13.97
CA GLY A 45 -6.47 -8.00 14.94
C GLY A 45 -6.57 -6.59 14.34
N GLY A 46 -7.64 -6.29 13.59
CA GLY A 46 -7.84 -4.98 12.96
C GLY A 46 -6.88 -4.65 11.81
N SER A 47 -6.18 -5.64 11.26
CA SER A 47 -5.32 -5.50 10.07
C SER A 47 -5.93 -6.33 8.97
N GLU A 48 -6.03 -5.75 7.77
CA GLU A 48 -6.75 -6.37 6.66
C GLU A 48 -5.96 -6.24 5.36
N ALA A 49 -5.99 -7.29 4.55
CA ALA A 49 -5.45 -7.31 3.21
C ALA A 49 -6.33 -8.16 2.29
N VAL A 50 -6.30 -7.84 1.00
CA VAL A 50 -6.83 -8.70 -0.06
C VAL A 50 -5.69 -9.14 -0.97
N ILE A 51 -5.71 -10.42 -1.31
CA ILE A 51 -4.88 -11.02 -2.36
C ILE A 51 -5.77 -11.15 -3.58
N ALA A 52 -5.41 -10.50 -4.67
CA ALA A 52 -6.15 -10.54 -5.93
C ALA A 52 -5.24 -10.90 -7.09
N LEU A 53 -5.79 -11.53 -8.13
CA LEU A 53 -5.12 -11.75 -9.41
C LEU A 53 -5.57 -10.64 -10.39
N ASP A 54 -4.62 -9.88 -10.90
CA ASP A 54 -4.80 -8.95 -12.03
C ASP A 54 -4.42 -9.73 -13.29
N ALA A 55 -5.42 -10.34 -13.93
CA ALA A 55 -5.22 -11.28 -15.04
C ALA A 55 -4.62 -10.58 -16.27
N ASP A 56 -5.05 -9.36 -16.56
CA ASP A 56 -4.56 -8.56 -17.69
C ASP A 56 -3.05 -8.28 -17.62
N ARG A 57 -2.50 -8.18 -16.40
CA ARG A 57 -1.07 -7.95 -16.16
C ARG A 57 -0.33 -9.18 -15.66
N ALA A 58 -0.99 -10.33 -15.59
CA ALA A 58 -0.46 -11.58 -15.06
C ALA A 58 0.30 -11.38 -13.74
N ARG A 59 -0.30 -10.66 -12.77
CA ARG A 59 0.33 -10.34 -11.48
C ARG A 59 -0.61 -10.60 -10.31
N ILE A 60 -0.03 -10.91 -9.16
CA ILE A 60 -0.75 -10.94 -7.89
C ILE A 60 -0.67 -9.57 -7.24
N VAL A 61 -1.77 -9.07 -6.74
CA VAL A 61 -1.86 -7.82 -6.01
C VAL A 61 -2.15 -8.10 -4.54
N VAL A 62 -1.32 -7.55 -3.65
CA VAL A 62 -1.57 -7.47 -2.21
C VAL A 62 -2.01 -6.05 -1.90
N ALA A 63 -3.30 -5.83 -1.69
CA ALA A 63 -3.82 -4.52 -1.28
C ALA A 63 -4.11 -4.51 0.23
N LEU A 64 -3.34 -3.72 0.98
CA LEU A 64 -3.49 -3.56 2.42
C LEU A 64 -4.43 -2.40 2.74
N ARG A 65 -5.38 -2.66 3.64
CA ARG A 65 -6.33 -1.66 4.13
C ARG A 65 -5.77 -0.95 5.35
N GLY A 66 -5.88 0.37 5.39
CA GLY A 66 -5.64 1.14 6.60
C GLY A 66 -6.87 1.21 7.52
N THR A 67 -6.72 1.81 8.70
CA THR A 67 -7.82 2.09 9.61
C THR A 67 -8.64 3.26 9.09
N GLU A 68 -9.96 3.13 9.15
CA GLU A 68 -10.89 4.25 8.95
C GLU A 68 -10.90 5.12 10.21
N VAL A 69 -9.90 5.97 10.34
CA VAL A 69 -9.98 7.12 11.24
C VAL A 69 -10.30 8.34 10.38
N SER A 70 -11.08 9.28 10.91
CA SER A 70 -11.39 10.50 10.17
C SER A 70 -10.09 11.18 9.71
N HIS A 71 -10.17 11.96 8.62
CA HIS A 71 -9.02 12.69 8.07
C HIS A 71 -8.35 13.64 9.08
N TRP A 72 -9.03 13.96 10.19
CA TRP A 72 -8.46 14.70 11.32
C TRP A 72 -7.73 13.80 12.32
N GLN A 73 -8.28 12.62 12.61
CA GLN A 73 -7.78 11.71 13.66
C GLN A 73 -6.63 10.81 13.21
N TRP A 74 -6.43 10.58 11.90
CA TRP A 74 -5.35 9.70 11.46
C TRP A 74 -3.96 10.23 11.84
N ARG A 75 -3.79 11.55 12.05
CA ARG A 75 -2.54 12.16 12.56
C ARG A 75 -2.23 11.69 13.97
N ASP A 76 -3.22 11.76 14.85
CA ASP A 76 -3.10 11.32 16.24
C ASP A 76 -2.88 9.82 16.32
N VAL A 77 -3.58 9.06 15.47
CA VAL A 77 -3.35 7.63 15.35
C VAL A 77 -1.93 7.36 14.83
N ALA A 78 -1.47 8.04 13.78
CA ALA A 78 -0.12 7.87 13.26
C ALA A 78 0.95 8.19 14.30
N ALA A 79 0.84 9.30 15.03
CA ALA A 79 1.84 9.74 16.01
C ALA A 79 1.79 8.93 17.32
N ASN A 80 0.59 8.62 17.84
CA ASN A 80 0.44 7.86 19.09
C ASN A 80 0.74 6.37 18.91
N LEU A 81 0.68 5.86 17.68
CA LEU A 81 0.92 4.45 17.44
C LEU A 81 2.41 4.08 17.49
N GLY A 82 3.37 5.01 17.47
CA GLY A 82 4.77 4.59 17.60
C GLY A 82 5.87 5.64 17.49
N ILE A 83 7.07 5.14 17.75
CA ILE A 83 8.36 5.81 17.52
C ILE A 83 9.20 4.91 16.59
N PRO A 84 10.29 5.41 15.99
CA PRO A 84 11.17 4.59 15.17
C PRO A 84 11.95 3.62 16.07
N SER A 85 11.69 2.31 15.94
CA SER A 85 12.36 1.28 16.74
C SER A 85 12.82 0.10 15.87
N PRO A 86 13.79 -0.69 16.36
CA PRO A 86 14.08 -2.00 15.79
C PRO A 86 12.80 -2.83 15.66
N TRP A 87 12.70 -3.58 14.58
CA TRP A 87 11.52 -4.36 14.23
C TRP A 87 11.95 -5.67 13.58
N ALA A 88 10.96 -6.44 13.14
CA ALA A 88 11.18 -7.68 12.43
C ALA A 88 12.27 -7.60 11.32
N GLY A 89 12.36 -6.46 10.60
CA GLY A 89 13.13 -6.28 9.37
C GLY A 89 14.45 -5.50 9.52
N PRO A 90 15.02 -4.98 8.42
CA PRO A 90 16.24 -4.17 8.42
C PRO A 90 15.97 -2.79 9.01
N GLY A 91 16.99 -2.15 9.58
CA GLY A 91 16.87 -0.81 10.18
C GLY A 91 15.76 -0.69 11.23
N ARG A 92 15.07 0.45 11.19
CA ARG A 92 13.98 0.82 12.11
C ARG A 92 12.69 1.09 11.36
N ALA A 93 11.59 0.80 12.03
CA ALA A 93 10.26 1.08 11.54
C ALA A 93 9.41 1.78 12.61
N HIS A 94 8.35 2.44 12.16
CA HIS A 94 7.32 2.96 13.03
C HIS A 94 6.62 1.80 13.77
N THR A 95 6.77 1.72 15.10
CA THR A 95 6.34 0.54 15.90
C THR A 95 4.86 0.21 15.79
N GLY A 96 4.01 1.22 15.57
CA GLY A 96 2.58 1.02 15.37
C GLY A 96 2.26 0.22 14.12
N TYR A 97 2.85 0.66 13.00
CA TYR A 97 2.62 0.08 11.70
C TYR A 97 3.29 -1.30 11.59
N SER A 98 4.49 -1.46 12.15
CA SER A 98 5.17 -2.76 12.15
C SER A 98 4.36 -3.81 12.91
N ARG A 99 3.87 -3.49 14.12
CA ARG A 99 3.01 -4.40 14.91
C ARG A 99 1.72 -4.76 14.18
N GLN A 100 1.14 -3.81 13.45
CA GLN A 100 -0.06 -4.07 12.67
C GLN A 100 0.21 -4.99 11.48
N LEU A 101 1.31 -4.77 10.77
CA LEU A 101 1.74 -5.67 9.70
C LEU A 101 2.01 -7.09 10.24
N ASP A 102 2.70 -7.21 11.37
CA ASP A 102 3.08 -8.50 11.97
C ASP A 102 1.86 -9.40 12.24
N ARG A 103 0.67 -8.82 12.48
CA ARG A 103 -0.59 -9.57 12.67
C ARG A 103 -1.01 -10.40 11.45
N ILE A 104 -0.67 -9.95 10.25
CA ILE A 104 -1.09 -10.58 8.99
C ILE A 104 0.08 -11.01 8.10
N LEU A 105 1.31 -10.62 8.44
CA LEU A 105 2.52 -10.84 7.63
C LEU A 105 2.66 -12.29 7.17
N ASP A 106 2.61 -13.25 8.08
CA ASP A 106 2.87 -14.64 7.73
C ASP A 106 1.74 -15.25 6.89
N ARG A 107 0.49 -14.80 7.09
CA ARG A 107 -0.64 -15.19 6.23
C ARG A 107 -0.45 -14.65 4.82
N VAL A 108 -0.13 -13.35 4.69
CA VAL A 108 0.16 -12.71 3.39
C VAL A 108 1.34 -13.39 2.70
N ALA A 109 2.44 -13.59 3.43
CA ALA A 109 3.65 -14.23 2.91
C ALA A 109 3.37 -15.65 2.41
N LEU A 110 2.55 -16.42 3.13
CA LEU A 110 2.14 -17.76 2.68
C LEU A 110 1.30 -17.71 1.40
N SER A 111 0.36 -16.77 1.29
CA SER A 111 -0.52 -16.63 0.12
C SER A 111 0.22 -16.25 -1.17
N ILE A 112 1.30 -15.48 -1.06
CA ILE A 112 2.06 -15.00 -2.22
C ILE A 112 3.31 -15.84 -2.50
N ARG A 113 3.69 -16.75 -1.60
CA ARG A 113 4.86 -17.60 -1.76
C ARG A 113 4.65 -18.55 -2.95
N ARG A 114 5.59 -18.54 -3.90
CA ARG A 114 5.58 -19.47 -5.05
C ARG A 114 4.31 -19.43 -5.91
N THR A 115 3.64 -18.29 -5.99
CA THR A 115 2.52 -18.09 -6.92
C THR A 115 2.93 -18.23 -8.39
N GLY A 116 4.22 -18.11 -8.69
CA GLY A 116 4.73 -18.04 -10.07
C GLY A 116 4.43 -16.72 -10.77
N HIS A 117 3.78 -15.77 -10.09
CA HIS A 117 3.41 -14.47 -10.63
C HIS A 117 4.21 -13.36 -9.93
N PRO A 118 4.58 -12.27 -10.64
CA PRO A 118 5.08 -11.06 -9.99
C PRO A 118 4.04 -10.53 -9.00
N VAL A 119 4.52 -10.02 -7.87
CA VAL A 119 3.66 -9.48 -6.80
C VAL A 119 3.76 -7.96 -6.77
N ALA A 120 2.63 -7.28 -6.94
CA ALA A 120 2.46 -5.86 -6.68
C ALA A 120 1.90 -5.66 -5.27
N VAL A 121 2.54 -4.82 -4.47
CA VAL A 121 2.06 -4.47 -3.13
C VAL A 121 1.50 -3.06 -3.16
N THR A 122 0.28 -2.87 -2.66
CA THR A 122 -0.39 -1.57 -2.69
C THR A 122 -1.14 -1.25 -1.41
N GLY A 123 -1.39 0.04 -1.19
CA GLY A 123 -2.17 0.53 -0.06
C GLY A 123 -2.37 2.04 -0.09
N HIS A 124 -3.50 2.48 0.47
CA HIS A 124 -3.82 3.90 0.67
C HIS A 124 -3.64 4.30 2.13
N SER A 125 -3.20 5.54 2.38
CA SER A 125 -2.99 6.10 3.71
C SER A 125 -2.13 5.14 4.56
N MET A 126 -2.59 4.76 5.75
CA MET A 126 -1.88 3.79 6.60
C MET A 126 -1.66 2.43 5.90
N GLY A 127 -2.57 1.97 5.04
CA GLY A 127 -2.36 0.77 4.24
C GLY A 127 -1.12 0.87 3.34
N GLY A 128 -0.81 2.08 2.85
CA GLY A 128 0.41 2.35 2.09
C GLY A 128 1.68 2.27 2.95
N ALA A 129 1.62 2.72 4.21
CA ALA A 129 2.72 2.49 5.16
C ALA A 129 2.96 0.98 5.38
N LEU A 130 1.89 0.21 5.60
CA LEU A 130 1.97 -1.25 5.74
C LEU A 130 2.52 -1.92 4.45
N ALA A 131 2.16 -1.42 3.27
CA ALA A 131 2.69 -1.89 1.99
C ALA A 131 4.21 -1.72 1.88
N THR A 132 4.75 -0.56 2.26
CA THR A 132 6.21 -0.34 2.26
C THR A 132 6.93 -1.23 3.27
N LEU A 133 6.37 -1.39 4.46
CA LEU A 133 6.90 -2.30 5.48
C LEU A 133 6.88 -3.76 5.00
N LEU A 134 5.78 -4.20 4.38
CA LEU A 134 5.67 -5.55 3.83
C LEU A 134 6.74 -5.79 2.77
N ALA A 135 6.94 -4.85 1.85
CA ALA A 135 7.96 -4.97 0.81
C ALA A 135 9.36 -5.05 1.41
N ALA A 136 9.73 -4.14 2.33
CA ALA A 136 11.04 -4.16 3.00
C ALA A 136 11.26 -5.48 3.75
N ARG A 137 10.22 -5.98 4.44
CA ARG A 137 10.26 -7.24 5.18
C ARG A 137 10.47 -8.45 4.27
N LEU A 138 9.74 -8.50 3.16
CA LEU A 138 9.80 -9.63 2.22
C LEU A 138 11.10 -9.64 1.44
N TRP A 139 11.62 -8.50 1.00
CA TRP A 139 12.94 -8.41 0.36
C TRP A 139 14.08 -8.80 1.31
N TRP A 140 13.99 -8.39 2.57
CA TRP A 140 14.92 -8.84 3.61
C TRP A 140 14.86 -10.37 3.81
N ARG A 141 13.66 -10.94 3.96
CA ARG A 141 13.47 -12.40 4.05
C ARG A 141 13.91 -13.13 2.78
N GLN A 142 13.72 -12.54 1.60
CA GLN A 142 14.05 -13.15 0.32
C GLN A 142 15.55 -13.40 0.16
N SER A 143 16.36 -12.48 0.68
CA SER A 143 17.82 -12.63 0.76
C SER A 143 18.23 -13.84 1.61
N ALA A 144 17.41 -14.22 2.60
CA ALA A 144 17.64 -15.39 3.45
C ALA A 144 16.99 -16.68 2.90
N CYS A 145 15.93 -16.58 2.09
CA CYS A 145 15.06 -17.71 1.73
C CYS A 145 15.06 -18.07 0.23
N LEU A 146 16.08 -17.72 -0.56
CA LEU A 146 16.21 -18.07 -1.99
C LEU A 146 15.04 -17.60 -2.89
N GLY A 147 14.64 -16.32 -2.82
CA GLY A 147 13.86 -15.75 -3.92
C GLY A 147 12.33 -15.94 -3.91
N LEU A 148 11.72 -16.41 -2.82
CA LEU A 148 10.37 -17.02 -2.81
C LEU A 148 9.14 -16.12 -3.04
N TYR A 149 9.24 -14.79 -2.89
CA TYR A 149 8.06 -13.91 -2.80
C TYR A 149 7.78 -13.08 -4.06
N GLY A 150 8.77 -12.88 -4.94
CA GLY A 150 8.57 -12.22 -6.23
C GLY A 150 7.98 -10.80 -6.19
N VAL A 151 8.26 -10.01 -5.14
CA VAL A 151 7.75 -8.62 -5.02
C VAL A 151 8.37 -7.74 -6.09
N ALA A 152 7.59 -7.48 -7.14
CA ALA A 152 8.04 -6.80 -8.35
C ALA A 152 7.88 -5.28 -8.27
N GLU A 153 6.93 -4.79 -7.47
CA GLU A 153 6.68 -3.35 -7.34
C GLU A 153 5.88 -3.01 -6.08
N VAL A 154 6.03 -1.77 -5.63
CA VAL A 154 5.23 -1.16 -4.57
C VAL A 154 4.60 0.12 -5.09
N VAL A 155 3.28 0.23 -4.97
CA VAL A 155 2.55 1.44 -5.35
C VAL A 155 1.71 1.90 -4.17
N THR A 156 1.87 3.14 -3.75
CA THR A 156 1.15 3.64 -2.57
C THR A 156 0.49 4.99 -2.85
N PHE A 157 -0.58 5.26 -2.12
CA PHE A 157 -1.40 6.47 -2.29
C PHE A 157 -1.56 7.18 -0.96
N GLY A 158 -1.02 8.39 -0.82
CA GLY A 158 -1.12 9.17 0.43
C GLY A 158 -0.47 8.51 1.64
N ALA A 159 0.57 7.69 1.43
CA ALA A 159 1.17 6.91 2.52
C ALA A 159 2.03 7.77 3.47
N PRO A 160 1.82 7.69 4.81
CA PRO A 160 2.71 8.28 5.80
C PRO A 160 4.07 7.56 5.85
N LYS A 161 5.06 8.19 6.48
CA LYS A 161 6.40 7.65 6.67
C LYS A 161 6.32 6.47 7.64
N ALA A 162 7.06 5.41 7.35
CA ALA A 162 6.99 4.17 8.13
C ALA A 162 8.36 3.51 8.38
N LEU A 163 9.37 3.89 7.61
CA LEU A 163 10.68 3.25 7.52
C LEU A 163 11.76 4.27 7.79
N ASP A 164 12.88 3.86 8.37
CA ASP A 164 14.11 4.63 8.27
C ASP A 164 14.84 4.41 6.93
N ALA A 165 15.99 5.06 6.74
CA ALA A 165 16.73 5.01 5.49
C ALA A 165 17.23 3.59 5.15
N GLU A 166 17.68 2.82 6.15
CA GLU A 166 18.14 1.45 5.97
C GLU A 166 16.97 0.54 5.57
N ALA A 167 15.84 0.64 6.28
CA ALA A 167 14.65 -0.14 5.99
C ALA A 167 14.02 0.22 4.64
N ALA A 168 14.07 1.50 4.24
CA ALA A 168 13.63 1.95 2.92
C ALA A 168 14.54 1.45 1.80
N ALA A 169 15.86 1.43 2.02
CA ALA A 169 16.84 0.93 1.05
C ALA A 169 16.76 -0.58 0.83
N ALA A 170 16.21 -1.33 1.79
CA ALA A 170 15.98 -2.76 1.66
C ALA A 170 14.90 -3.15 0.64
N ILE A 171 14.08 -2.20 0.16
CA ILE A 171 13.09 -2.46 -0.88
C ILE A 171 13.81 -2.56 -2.23
N GLY A 172 14.08 -3.79 -2.66
CA GLY A 172 14.82 -4.09 -3.89
C GLY A 172 14.03 -3.94 -5.19
N CYS A 173 12.84 -3.34 -5.17
CA CYS A 173 11.99 -3.16 -6.33
C CYS A 173 11.53 -1.70 -6.51
N PRO A 174 11.02 -1.32 -7.70
CA PRO A 174 10.50 0.02 -7.92
C PRO A 174 9.37 0.39 -6.96
N VAL A 175 9.49 1.59 -6.37
CA VAL A 175 8.46 2.17 -5.50
C VAL A 175 7.87 3.41 -6.16
N ARG A 176 6.55 3.41 -6.37
CA ARG A 176 5.79 4.56 -6.88
C ARG A 176 4.88 5.09 -5.77
N ARG A 177 5.18 6.31 -5.32
CA ARG A 177 4.44 6.97 -4.25
C ARG A 177 3.61 8.12 -4.79
N TYR A 178 2.30 7.95 -4.86
CA TYR A 178 1.40 9.01 -5.26
C TYR A 178 1.01 9.87 -4.06
N VAL A 179 1.17 11.18 -4.21
CA VAL A 179 0.82 12.19 -3.20
C VAL A 179 -0.04 13.25 -3.85
N VAL A 180 -1.21 13.51 -3.28
CA VAL A 180 -2.08 14.60 -3.72
C VAL A 180 -1.61 15.89 -3.07
N ASP A 181 -1.60 16.99 -3.83
CA ASP A 181 -1.27 18.30 -3.26
C ASP A 181 -2.25 18.68 -2.14
N GLY A 182 -1.70 19.13 -1.01
CA GLY A 182 -2.47 19.42 0.20
C GLY A 182 -2.77 18.20 1.08
N ASP A 183 -2.44 16.97 0.67
CA ASP A 183 -2.55 15.79 1.53
C ASP A 183 -1.49 15.83 2.66
N PRO A 184 -1.90 15.94 3.94
CA PRO A 184 -0.96 15.93 5.05
C PRO A 184 -0.37 14.55 5.34
N ALA A 185 -0.98 13.44 4.89
CA ALA A 185 -0.57 12.09 5.27
C ALA A 185 0.91 11.78 5.02
N PRO A 186 1.47 12.09 3.85
CA PRO A 186 2.88 11.85 3.56
C PRO A 186 3.86 12.68 4.38
N LEU A 187 3.42 13.73 5.08
CA LEU A 187 4.31 14.53 5.91
C LEU A 187 4.52 13.91 7.30
N TRP A 188 3.65 12.98 7.71
CA TRP A 188 3.63 12.38 9.03
C TRP A 188 4.18 10.95 9.07
N PRO A 189 4.61 10.47 10.25
CA PRO A 189 4.87 11.28 11.43
C PRO A 189 6.15 12.14 11.22
N PRO A 190 6.21 13.38 11.76
CA PRO A 190 7.38 14.26 11.65
C PRO A 190 8.48 13.84 12.65
N LEU A 191 8.73 12.53 12.77
CA LEU A 191 9.73 11.96 13.66
C LEU A 191 11.08 11.90 12.94
N PRO A 192 12.18 12.39 13.57
CA PRO A 192 13.52 12.22 13.03
C PRO A 192 13.82 10.74 12.75
N GLY A 193 14.48 10.47 11.62
CA GLY A 193 14.89 9.13 11.22
C GLY A 193 13.86 8.38 10.37
N LEU A 194 12.57 8.75 10.36
CA LEU A 194 11.61 8.16 9.40
C LEU A 194 11.61 8.91 8.08
N CYS A 195 11.57 8.15 7.00
CA CYS A 195 11.61 8.61 5.63
C CYS A 195 10.65 7.82 4.74
N HIS A 196 10.68 8.15 3.46
CA HIS A 196 9.93 7.46 2.42
C HIS A 196 10.87 6.69 1.50
N PRO A 197 10.47 5.50 1.03
CA PRO A 197 11.20 4.82 -0.03
C PRO A 197 10.95 5.52 -1.37
N GLY A 198 11.97 6.24 -1.84
CA GLY A 198 11.97 6.89 -3.14
C GLY A 198 11.16 8.20 -3.24
N PRO A 199 11.22 8.86 -4.42
CA PRO A 199 10.56 10.15 -4.65
C PRO A 199 9.03 10.02 -4.77
N ALA A 200 8.32 11.12 -4.51
CA ALA A 200 6.88 11.21 -4.68
C ALA A 200 6.50 11.65 -6.11
N ILE A 201 5.47 11.02 -6.66
CA ILE A 201 4.73 11.45 -7.84
C ILE A 201 3.58 12.33 -7.34
N ARG A 202 3.68 13.64 -7.59
CA ARG A 202 2.66 14.60 -7.16
C ARG A 202 1.49 14.63 -8.13
N LEU A 203 0.28 14.65 -7.56
CA LEU A 203 -0.97 14.78 -8.28
C LEU A 203 -1.64 16.09 -7.85
N PRO A 204 -2.22 16.86 -8.78
CA PRO A 204 -2.96 18.06 -8.43
C PRO A 204 -4.15 17.70 -7.53
N ALA A 205 -4.51 18.59 -6.60
CA ALA A 205 -5.72 18.44 -5.82
C ALA A 205 -6.95 18.42 -6.76
N PRO A 206 -7.93 17.52 -6.55
CA PRO A 206 -9.14 17.55 -7.35
C PRO A 206 -9.83 18.90 -7.22
N ARG A 207 -10.23 19.51 -8.34
CA ARG A 207 -11.15 20.66 -8.32
C ARG A 207 -12.44 20.18 -7.65
N MET A 208 -12.86 20.85 -6.57
CA MET A 208 -13.99 20.44 -5.74
C MET A 208 -15.21 20.03 -6.58
N SER A 209 -15.62 18.76 -6.47
CA SER A 209 -17.02 18.39 -6.55
C SER A 209 -17.41 17.84 -5.19
N LEU A 210 -18.35 18.53 -4.53
CA LEU A 210 -18.91 18.21 -3.24
C LEU A 210 -19.73 16.91 -3.32
N SER A 211 -19.09 15.74 -3.48
CA SER A 211 -19.69 14.46 -3.12
C SER A 211 -18.66 13.33 -3.06
N ARG A 212 -18.48 12.80 -1.84
CA ARG A 212 -18.01 11.44 -1.50
C ARG A 212 -16.64 10.98 -2.01
N GLY A 213 -15.70 10.95 -1.06
CA GLY A 213 -14.64 9.94 -0.99
C GLY A 213 -13.53 10.06 -2.03
N TRP A 214 -12.38 9.48 -1.73
CA TRP A 214 -11.28 9.36 -2.68
C TRP A 214 -11.75 8.60 -3.94
N ARG A 215 -12.10 9.29 -5.03
CA ARG A 215 -12.21 8.65 -6.35
C ARG A 215 -10.87 8.75 -7.06
N VAL A 216 -9.94 7.86 -6.70
CA VAL A 216 -8.61 7.84 -7.32
C VAL A 216 -8.68 7.60 -8.84
N LEU A 217 -9.77 7.00 -9.32
CA LEU A 217 -10.05 6.79 -10.74
C LEU A 217 -10.13 8.09 -11.56
N SER A 218 -10.61 9.22 -11.00
CA SER A 218 -10.68 10.47 -11.76
C SER A 218 -9.33 11.16 -11.90
N ILE A 219 -8.40 10.95 -10.96
CA ILE A 219 -7.10 11.63 -10.93
C ILE A 219 -6.09 10.96 -11.87
N VAL A 220 -6.18 9.64 -12.05
CA VAL A 220 -5.27 8.88 -12.93
C VAL A 220 -5.83 8.79 -14.37
N GLY A 221 -7.14 8.99 -14.56
CA GLY A 221 -7.84 8.82 -15.85
C GLY A 221 -7.92 10.05 -16.76
N GLU A 222 -7.61 11.26 -16.30
CA GLU A 222 -7.88 12.50 -17.07
C GLU A 222 -6.74 12.99 -18.00
N ARG A 223 -5.80 12.13 -18.42
CA ARG A 223 -4.99 12.44 -19.62
C ARG A 223 -5.64 11.88 -20.88
N ARG A 224 -6.80 12.45 -21.23
CA ARG A 224 -7.34 12.41 -22.60
C ARG A 224 -7.75 13.82 -23.01
N ALA A 225 -6.79 14.55 -23.57
CA ALA A 225 -6.92 15.47 -24.70
C ALA A 225 -5.51 15.74 -25.22
#